data_AF-L5N6G7-F1
#
_entry.id   AF-L5N6G7-F1
#
_cell.length_a   1.000
_cell.length_b   1.000
_cell.length_c   1.000
_cell.angle_alpha   90.00
_cell.angle_beta   90.00
_cell.angle_gamma   90.00
#
_symmetry.space_group_name_H-M   'P 1'
#
loop_
_entity.id
_entity.type
_entity.pdbx_description
1 polymer ?
#
loop_
_entity_poly.entity_id
_entity_poly.type
_entity_poly.pdbx_seq_one_letter_code
_entity_poly.pdbx_strand_id
1 'polypeptide(L)'
;MFVKQKSSYLKVFSLLVLTTLIVGCSEANSGESYNLEQQIEEKQEHFEEIIAEQDEEFGKLVFYILEDSENNQGVGLSIFQESNDGNWEYSKGTAHLASTGEVYSSDYIEIDDSTKLVYGYINEKDFNDLSLDKLDEVNDEEIELNSSTITYSLVDIDQDIKFTN
;
A
#
# COMPACT_ATOMS: atom_id res chain seq x y z
N MET A 1 -61.04 54.61 41.75
CA MET A 1 -61.98 54.21 42.82
C MET A 1 -62.35 52.76 42.56
N PHE A 2 -62.15 51.89 43.56
CA PHE A 2 -62.46 50.44 43.58
C PHE A 2 -61.68 49.56 42.57
N VAL A 3 -61.23 48.34 42.82
CA VAL A 3 -61.18 47.39 43.97
C VAL A 3 -60.24 46.26 43.43
N LYS A 4 -59.26 45.78 44.21
CA LYS A 4 -59.28 44.43 44.85
C LYS A 4 -59.40 43.31 43.77
N GLN A 5 -58.63 42.24 43.74
CA GLN A 5 -58.26 41.37 44.84
C GLN A 5 -57.48 40.18 44.27
N LYS A 6 -56.52 39.70 45.07
CA LYS A 6 -55.89 38.37 45.12
C LYS A 6 -56.64 37.24 44.39
N SER A 7 -55.91 36.32 43.77
CA SER A 7 -55.69 34.97 44.34
C SER A 7 -54.95 34.06 43.37
N SER A 8 -54.01 33.31 43.95
CA SER A 8 -53.25 32.19 43.41
C SER A 8 -54.11 31.19 42.65
N TYR A 9 -53.63 30.72 41.49
CA TYR A 9 -53.94 29.41 40.95
C TYR A 9 -52.69 28.76 40.34
N LEU A 10 -52.14 27.86 41.14
CA LEU A 10 -51.45 26.64 40.78
C LEU A 10 -52.03 26.01 39.50
N LYS A 11 -51.27 25.97 38.40
CA LYS A 11 -51.37 24.92 37.38
C LYS A 11 -49.99 24.61 36.83
N VAL A 12 -49.52 23.45 37.26
CA VAL A 12 -48.41 22.66 36.74
C VAL A 12 -48.55 22.58 35.22
N PHE A 13 -47.66 23.23 34.49
CA PHE A 13 -47.50 22.99 33.05
C PHE A 13 -46.24 22.15 32.89
N SER A 14 -46.46 20.88 32.51
CA SER A 14 -45.43 19.90 32.19
C SER A 14 -44.39 20.50 31.26
N LEU A 15 -43.19 20.73 31.79
CA LEU A 15 -41.99 20.95 31.02
C LEU A 15 -41.49 19.57 30.55
N LEU A 16 -42.14 19.04 29.51
CA LEU A 16 -41.68 17.84 28.82
C LEU A 16 -40.57 18.29 27.87
N VAL A 17 -39.37 18.51 28.44
CA VAL A 17 -38.15 18.75 27.66
C VAL A 17 -37.85 17.43 26.96
N LEU A 18 -38.29 17.38 25.70
CA LEU A 18 -37.92 16.39 24.71
C LEU A 18 -36.39 16.34 24.66
N THR A 19 -35.81 15.35 25.32
CA THR A 19 -34.40 14.99 25.17
C THR A 19 -34.18 14.61 23.72
N THR A 20 -33.77 15.60 22.93
CA THR A 20 -33.21 15.42 21.61
C THR A 20 -32.07 14.42 21.73
N LEU A 21 -32.28 13.28 21.07
CA LEU A 21 -31.28 12.30 20.70
C LEU A 21 -29.99 13.05 20.30
N ILE A 22 -28.98 13.01 21.15
CA ILE A 22 -27.60 13.30 20.75
C ILE A 22 -27.15 12.05 19.99
N VAL A 23 -27.58 11.93 18.73
CA VAL A 23 -26.89 11.15 17.71
C VAL A 23 -26.16 12.19 16.89
N GLY A 24 -24.89 12.37 17.21
CA GLY A 24 -24.06 13.40 16.63
C GLY A 24 -22.77 13.57 17.42
N CYS A 25 -22.13 12.45 17.75
CA CYS A 25 -20.71 12.47 18.12
C CYS A 25 -19.92 12.01 16.90
N SER A 26 -19.18 12.99 16.39
CA SER A 26 -17.91 12.87 15.69
C SER A 26 -17.93 12.38 14.26
N GLU A 27 -17.76 13.36 13.38
CA GLU A 27 -17.00 13.26 12.14
C GLU A 27 -15.81 12.29 12.30
N ALA A 28 -15.82 11.24 11.50
CA ALA A 28 -14.67 10.97 10.65
C ALA A 28 -15.22 11.00 9.23
N ASN A 29 -15.13 12.17 8.60
CA ASN A 29 -14.86 12.18 7.17
C ASN A 29 -13.52 11.44 7.05
N SER A 30 -13.54 10.11 7.00
CA SER A 30 -12.43 9.37 6.43
C SER A 30 -12.48 9.75 4.96
N GLY A 31 -11.82 10.86 4.62
CA GLY A 31 -11.32 10.99 3.26
C GLY A 31 -10.66 9.65 2.97
N GLU A 32 -11.21 8.93 2.00
CA GLU A 32 -10.75 7.61 1.63
C GLU A 32 -9.30 7.76 1.16
N SER A 33 -8.36 7.70 2.10
CA SER A 33 -7.00 7.28 1.80
C SER A 33 -7.17 5.87 1.28
N TYR A 34 -7.26 5.72 -0.04
CA TYR A 34 -7.31 4.43 -0.70
C TYR A 34 -6.18 3.58 -0.11
N ASN A 35 -6.54 2.52 0.63
CA ASN A 35 -5.54 1.64 1.24
C ASN A 35 -4.65 1.08 0.11
N LEU A 36 -3.32 1.11 0.29
CA LEU A 36 -2.36 0.61 -0.69
C LEU A 36 -2.74 -0.79 -1.18
N GLU A 37 -3.15 -1.67 -0.26
CA GLU A 37 -3.61 -3.02 -0.54
C GLU A 37 -4.77 -3.04 -1.55
N GLN A 38 -5.80 -2.20 -1.33
CA GLN A 38 -6.96 -2.14 -2.23
C GLN A 38 -6.55 -1.67 -3.63
N GLN A 39 -5.65 -0.69 -3.72
CA GLN A 39 -5.15 -0.22 -5.00
C GLN A 39 -4.35 -1.30 -5.74
N ILE A 40 -3.63 -2.17 -5.02
CA ILE A 40 -2.91 -3.30 -5.62
C ILE A 40 -3.90 -4.38 -6.05
N GLU A 41 -4.82 -4.78 -5.18
CA GLU A 41 -5.84 -5.81 -5.45
C GLU A 41 -6.70 -5.46 -6.69
N GLU A 42 -7.01 -4.17 -6.90
CA GLU A 42 -7.73 -3.70 -8.10
C GLU A 42 -6.90 -3.78 -9.39
N LYS A 43 -5.57 -3.85 -9.30
CA LYS A 43 -4.64 -3.81 -10.46
C LYS A 43 -4.01 -5.16 -10.74
N GLN A 44 -3.85 -6.00 -9.73
CA GLN A 44 -3.07 -7.22 -9.78
C GLN A 44 -3.95 -8.39 -9.37
N GLU A 45 -4.25 -9.25 -10.33
CA GLU A 45 -4.84 -10.54 -10.03
C GLU A 45 -3.89 -11.34 -9.13
N HIS A 46 -4.44 -12.19 -8.27
CA HIS A 46 -3.66 -13.04 -7.36
C HIS A 46 -2.89 -12.32 -6.26
N PHE A 47 -3.14 -11.03 -6.03
CA PHE A 47 -2.61 -10.34 -4.84
C PHE A 47 -3.04 -11.09 -3.55
N GLU A 48 -2.07 -11.34 -2.68
CA GLU A 48 -2.30 -11.97 -1.38
C GLU A 48 -2.01 -10.97 -0.24
N GLU A 49 -0.76 -10.48 -0.15
CA GLU A 49 -0.35 -9.58 0.94
C GLU A 49 0.84 -8.68 0.58
N ILE A 50 0.97 -7.56 1.29
CA ILE A 50 2.17 -6.70 1.23
C ILE A 50 3.27 -7.31 2.11
N ILE A 51 4.45 -7.48 1.54
CA ILE A 51 5.64 -8.00 2.22
C ILE A 51 6.43 -6.86 2.85
N ALA A 52 6.63 -5.79 2.08
CA ALA A 52 7.49 -4.69 2.48
C ALA A 52 7.17 -3.38 1.75
N GLU A 53 7.44 -2.29 2.45
CA GLU A 53 7.34 -0.93 1.92
C GLU A 53 8.68 -0.21 2.10
N GLN A 54 9.10 0.57 1.11
CA GLN A 54 10.31 1.37 1.17
C GLN A 54 10.07 2.74 0.54
N ASP A 55 10.34 3.81 1.29
CA ASP A 55 10.28 5.16 0.75
C ASP A 55 11.56 5.49 -0.02
N GLU A 56 11.40 6.02 -1.24
CA GLU A 56 12.46 6.47 -2.15
C GLU A 56 12.16 7.89 -2.64
N GLU A 57 13.15 8.57 -3.21
CA GLU A 57 12.98 9.96 -3.68
C GLU A 57 11.92 10.11 -4.78
N PHE A 58 11.67 9.06 -5.58
CA PHE A 58 10.71 9.06 -6.67
C PHE A 58 9.32 8.51 -6.28
N GLY A 59 9.16 8.02 -5.05
CA GLY A 59 7.91 7.44 -4.57
C GLY A 59 8.12 6.35 -3.52
N LYS A 60 7.02 5.75 -3.07
CA LYS A 60 7.02 4.58 -2.18
C LYS A 60 7.01 3.31 -3.00
N LEU A 61 8.00 2.45 -2.77
CA LEU A 61 8.02 1.07 -3.27
C LEU A 61 7.18 0.18 -2.37
N VAL A 62 6.36 -0.68 -2.96
CA VAL A 62 5.56 -1.67 -2.25
C VAL A 62 5.76 -3.02 -2.93
N PHE A 63 6.35 -3.95 -2.18
CA PHE A 63 6.55 -5.35 -2.60
C PHE A 63 5.46 -6.22 -2.00
N TYR A 64 4.89 -7.12 -2.79
CA TYR A 64 3.74 -7.95 -2.39
C TYR A 64 3.82 -9.37 -2.94
N ILE A 65 3.18 -10.31 -2.25
CA ILE A 65 3.04 -11.70 -2.69
C ILE A 65 1.88 -11.80 -3.69
N LEU A 66 2.12 -12.63 -4.70
CA LEU A 66 1.11 -13.15 -5.59
C LEU A 66 0.96 -14.65 -5.34
N GLU A 67 -0.27 -15.15 -5.23
CA GLU A 67 -0.55 -16.58 -5.15
C GLU A 67 -1.76 -16.99 -6.00
N ASP A 68 -1.56 -17.92 -6.93
CA ASP A 68 -2.63 -18.44 -7.76
C ASP A 68 -3.34 -19.66 -7.15
N SER A 69 -4.41 -20.12 -7.81
CA SER A 69 -5.19 -21.28 -7.34
C SER A 69 -4.42 -22.60 -7.36
N GLU A 70 -3.27 -22.67 -8.05
CA GLU A 70 -2.38 -23.83 -8.10
C GLU A 70 -1.27 -23.75 -7.05
N ASN A 71 -1.26 -22.71 -6.20
CA ASN A 71 -0.23 -22.36 -5.22
C ASN A 71 1.12 -22.02 -5.89
N ASN A 72 1.11 -21.50 -7.12
CA ASN A 72 2.28 -20.82 -7.66
C ASN A 72 2.38 -19.47 -6.96
N GLN A 73 3.57 -19.17 -6.43
CA GLN A 73 3.82 -17.94 -5.70
C GLN A 73 4.78 -17.05 -6.47
N GLY A 74 4.73 -15.74 -6.23
CA GLY A 74 5.71 -14.81 -6.75
C GLY A 74 5.67 -13.45 -6.07
N VAL A 75 6.51 -12.55 -6.54
CA VAL A 75 6.65 -11.20 -5.97
C VAL A 75 6.30 -10.17 -7.02
N GLY A 76 5.40 -9.27 -6.66
CA GLY A 76 5.15 -8.04 -7.40
C GLY A 76 5.77 -6.82 -6.72
N LEU A 77 5.98 -5.77 -7.51
CA LEU A 77 6.48 -4.47 -7.10
C LEU A 77 5.61 -3.38 -7.69
N SER A 78 5.18 -2.45 -6.85
CA SER A 78 4.43 -1.25 -7.24
C SER A 78 5.10 0.00 -6.68
N ILE A 79 5.01 1.09 -7.43
CA ILE A 79 5.44 2.42 -7.04
C ILE A 79 4.20 3.27 -6.81
N PHE A 80 4.15 3.92 -5.66
CA PHE A 80 3.14 4.89 -5.28
C PHE A 80 3.74 6.29 -5.24
N GLN A 81 2.98 7.27 -5.67
CA GLN A 81 3.35 8.68 -5.59
C GLN A 81 2.43 9.42 -4.63
N GLU A 82 2.99 10.35 -3.87
CA GLU A 82 2.20 11.20 -2.99
C GLU A 82 1.44 12.21 -3.84
N SER A 83 0.11 12.20 -3.71
CA SER A 83 -0.76 13.15 -4.39
C SER A 83 -0.76 14.50 -3.67
N ASN A 84 -1.32 15.52 -4.31
CA ASN A 84 -1.36 16.88 -3.75
C ASN A 84 -2.10 16.95 -2.39
N ASP A 85 -2.95 15.97 -2.11
CA ASP A 85 -3.72 15.87 -0.87
C ASP A 85 -2.99 15.03 0.21
N GLY A 86 -1.75 14.61 -0.05
CA GLY A 86 -0.91 13.81 0.87
C GLY A 86 -1.25 12.32 0.91
N ASN A 87 -2.00 11.82 -0.08
CA ASN A 87 -2.36 10.40 -0.18
C ASN A 87 -1.41 9.66 -1.12
N TRP A 88 -1.11 8.40 -0.82
CA TRP A 88 -0.35 7.54 -1.74
C TRP A 88 -1.24 6.98 -2.84
N GLU A 89 -0.90 7.27 -4.09
CA GLU A 89 -1.65 6.82 -5.27
C GLU A 89 -0.78 5.90 -6.13
N TYR A 90 -1.37 4.79 -6.59
CA TYR A 90 -0.69 3.86 -7.48
C TYR A 90 -0.22 4.58 -8.75
N SER A 91 1.07 4.45 -9.05
CA SER A 91 1.68 5.05 -10.25
C SER A 91 1.95 3.99 -11.31
N LYS A 92 2.73 2.96 -10.96
CA LYS A 92 3.25 1.94 -11.89
C LYS A 92 3.64 0.69 -11.12
N GLY A 93 3.70 -0.45 -11.78
CA GLY A 93 4.04 -1.72 -11.14
C GLY A 93 4.31 -2.83 -12.14
N THR A 94 4.95 -3.88 -11.65
CA THR A 94 5.27 -5.12 -12.38
C THR A 94 5.11 -6.30 -11.42
N ALA A 95 4.79 -7.47 -11.97
CA ALA A 95 4.37 -8.64 -11.20
C ALA A 95 4.78 -9.91 -11.94
N HIS A 96 5.31 -10.89 -11.20
CA HIS A 96 5.71 -12.19 -11.76
C HIS A 96 5.22 -13.31 -10.86
N LEU A 97 4.50 -14.27 -11.46
CA LEU A 97 4.13 -15.55 -10.83
C LEU A 97 5.10 -16.64 -11.29
N ALA A 98 5.42 -17.54 -10.38
CA ALA A 98 6.61 -18.35 -10.49
C ALA A 98 6.44 -19.77 -9.92
N SER A 99 7.11 -20.76 -10.51
CA SER A 99 7.26 -22.09 -9.89
C SER A 99 8.42 -22.10 -8.89
N THR A 100 8.34 -22.94 -7.86
CA THR A 100 9.31 -22.97 -6.75
C THR A 100 10.72 -23.37 -7.20
N GLY A 101 11.74 -22.76 -6.59
CA GLY A 101 13.16 -23.07 -6.76
C GLY A 101 13.83 -22.38 -7.94
N GLU A 102 13.13 -21.48 -8.61
CA GLU A 102 13.61 -20.75 -9.77
C GLU A 102 14.07 -19.34 -9.37
N VAL A 103 15.11 -18.86 -10.06
CA VAL A 103 15.61 -17.49 -9.94
C VAL A 103 14.77 -16.61 -10.84
N TYR A 104 14.15 -15.58 -10.27
CA TYR A 104 13.35 -14.63 -11.03
C TYR A 104 14.03 -13.27 -11.09
N SER A 105 14.20 -12.82 -12.32
CA SER A 105 14.46 -11.42 -12.68
C SER A 105 13.11 -10.75 -12.87
N SER A 106 12.94 -9.57 -12.31
CA SER A 106 11.78 -8.75 -12.66
C SER A 106 11.87 -8.29 -14.12
N ASP A 107 10.71 -8.06 -14.73
CA ASP A 107 10.57 -6.95 -15.70
C ASP A 107 10.95 -5.66 -14.98
N TYR A 108 11.37 -4.61 -15.68
CA TYR A 108 11.78 -3.39 -15.00
C TYR A 108 10.64 -2.37 -14.90
N ILE A 109 10.76 -1.43 -13.98
CA ILE A 109 9.91 -0.24 -13.94
C ILE A 109 10.75 0.98 -14.34
N GLU A 110 10.42 1.63 -15.45
CA GLU A 110 11.06 2.90 -15.85
C GLU A 110 10.75 3.97 -14.81
N ILE A 111 11.77 4.57 -14.21
CA ILE A 111 11.61 5.68 -13.28
C ILE A 111 11.52 6.99 -14.06
N ASP A 112 12.44 7.18 -14.99
CA ASP A 112 12.55 8.31 -15.94
C ASP A 112 13.24 7.86 -17.24
N ASP A 113 13.56 8.80 -18.13
CA ASP A 113 14.18 8.55 -19.44
C ASP A 113 15.59 7.92 -19.37
N SER A 114 16.22 7.91 -18.19
CA SER A 114 17.59 7.44 -17.97
C SER A 114 17.72 6.31 -16.96
N THR A 115 16.72 6.12 -16.09
CA THR A 115 16.80 5.21 -14.94
C THR A 115 15.66 4.23 -14.94
N LYS A 116 15.97 2.96 -14.65
CA LYS A 116 14.99 1.92 -14.35
C LYS A 116 15.25 1.27 -13.01
N LEU A 117 14.18 0.78 -12.40
CA LEU A 117 14.19 -0.04 -11.21
C LEU A 117 14.07 -1.50 -11.62
N VAL A 118 15.03 -2.31 -11.19
CA VAL A 118 15.02 -3.77 -11.33
C VAL A 118 14.96 -4.40 -9.95
N TYR A 119 14.32 -5.56 -9.84
CA TYR A 119 14.39 -6.39 -8.65
C TYR A 119 14.51 -7.86 -9.02
N GLY A 120 15.00 -8.66 -8.08
CA GLY A 120 15.11 -10.10 -8.25
C GLY A 120 14.94 -10.80 -6.92
N TYR A 121 14.51 -12.05 -7.00
CA TYR A 121 14.33 -12.92 -5.85
C TYR A 121 14.47 -14.39 -6.28
N ILE A 122 14.75 -15.24 -5.31
CA ILE A 122 14.67 -16.69 -5.49
C ILE A 122 13.28 -17.10 -5.01
N ASN A 123 12.50 -17.75 -5.88
CA ASN A 123 11.15 -18.18 -5.54
C ASN A 123 11.21 -19.40 -4.61
N GLU A 124 11.36 -19.16 -3.32
CA GLU A 124 11.29 -20.22 -2.32
C GLU A 124 9.85 -20.59 -2.00
N LYS A 125 9.66 -21.73 -1.32
CA LYS A 125 8.33 -22.27 -1.02
C LYS A 125 7.57 -21.46 0.05
N ASP A 126 8.27 -20.54 0.72
CA ASP A 126 7.74 -19.76 1.80
C ASP A 126 8.35 -18.35 1.75
N PHE A 127 7.51 -17.33 1.56
CA PHE A 127 7.92 -15.93 1.59
C PHE A 127 7.77 -15.29 2.97
N ASN A 128 7.26 -16.05 3.95
CA ASN A 128 7.32 -15.66 5.35
C ASN A 128 8.80 -15.51 5.71
N ASP A 129 9.26 -14.29 6.00
CA ASP A 129 10.64 -13.88 6.33
C ASP A 129 11.50 -13.33 5.17
N LEU A 130 10.91 -12.93 4.04
CA LEU A 130 11.65 -12.14 3.05
C LEU A 130 12.08 -10.77 3.60
N SER A 131 13.37 -10.47 3.41
CA SER A 131 13.96 -9.15 3.65
C SER A 131 14.08 -8.36 2.35
N LEU A 132 14.15 -7.03 2.45
CA LEU A 132 14.54 -6.18 1.33
C LEU A 132 16.01 -5.82 1.43
N ASP A 133 16.72 -5.88 0.30
CA ASP A 133 18.07 -5.35 0.17
C ASP A 133 18.21 -4.45 -1.05
N LYS A 134 18.77 -3.26 -0.83
CA LYS A 134 19.04 -2.30 -1.90
C LYS A 134 20.50 -2.41 -2.28
N LEU A 135 20.75 -2.68 -3.55
CA LEU A 135 22.09 -2.55 -4.12
C LEU A 135 22.25 -1.14 -4.68
N ASP A 136 23.10 -0.34 -4.03
CA ASP A 136 23.41 1.02 -4.47
C ASP A 136 24.23 1.04 -5.77
N GLU A 137 25.01 -0.01 -6.04
CA GLU A 137 25.85 -0.13 -7.24
C GLU A 137 25.82 -1.57 -7.75
N VAL A 138 25.51 -1.74 -9.04
CA VAL A 138 25.57 -3.04 -9.72
C VAL A 138 26.87 -3.11 -10.50
N ASN A 139 27.78 -3.99 -10.05
CA ASN A 139 29.03 -4.25 -10.73
C ASN A 139 28.82 -5.34 -11.79
N ASP A 140 29.47 -5.19 -12.95
CA ASP A 140 29.52 -6.21 -14.00
C ASP A 140 28.16 -6.68 -14.55
N GLU A 141 27.11 -5.84 -14.48
CA GLU A 141 25.76 -6.16 -14.99
C GLU A 141 25.12 -7.40 -14.34
N GLU A 142 25.66 -7.88 -13.21
CA GLU A 142 25.18 -9.05 -12.50
C GLU A 142 24.72 -8.70 -11.08
N ILE A 143 23.56 -9.22 -10.70
CA ILE A 143 23.04 -9.18 -9.32
C ILE A 143 22.99 -10.61 -8.79
N GLU A 144 23.78 -10.88 -7.75
CA GLU A 144 23.75 -12.14 -7.00
C GLU A 144 22.61 -12.08 -5.97
N LEU A 145 21.71 -13.07 -6.03
CA LEU A 145 20.52 -13.15 -5.20
C LEU A 145 20.72 -14.12 -4.05
N ASN A 146 20.14 -13.77 -2.90
CA ASN A 146 20.10 -14.62 -1.72
C ASN A 146 18.69 -15.17 -1.49
N SER A 147 18.61 -16.39 -0.96
CA SER A 147 17.37 -17.17 -0.79
C SER A 147 16.31 -16.58 0.16
N SER A 148 16.59 -15.45 0.82
CA SER A 148 15.67 -14.83 1.77
C SER A 148 15.57 -13.31 1.59
N THR A 149 15.89 -12.83 0.39
CA THR A 149 15.98 -11.39 0.12
C THR A 149 15.42 -11.06 -1.26
N ILE A 150 14.52 -10.07 -1.29
CA ILE A 150 14.21 -9.35 -2.52
C ILE A 150 15.27 -8.28 -2.69
N THR A 151 16.09 -8.44 -3.72
CA THR A 151 17.16 -7.49 -4.02
C THR A 151 16.69 -6.54 -5.11
N TYR A 152 16.85 -5.24 -4.92
CA TYR A 152 16.49 -4.25 -5.94
C TYR A 152 17.59 -3.21 -6.13
N SER A 153 17.62 -2.61 -7.32
CA SER A 153 18.59 -1.57 -7.66
C SER A 153 18.04 -0.62 -8.71
N LEU A 154 18.54 0.62 -8.69
CA LEU A 154 18.36 1.58 -9.77
C LEU A 154 19.55 1.47 -10.71
N VAL A 155 19.27 1.28 -11.99
CA VAL A 155 20.30 1.11 -13.03
C VAL A 155 19.95 1.97 -14.23
N ASP A 156 20.95 2.21 -15.09
CA ASP A 156 20.72 2.91 -16.35
C ASP A 156 19.70 2.16 -17.21
N ILE A 157 18.84 2.91 -17.92
CA ILE A 157 17.74 2.36 -18.73
C ILE A 157 18.24 1.33 -19.76
N ASP A 158 19.42 1.59 -20.34
CA ASP A 158 20.06 0.78 -21.38
C ASP A 158 20.88 -0.40 -20.81
N GLN A 159 21.11 -0.46 -19.49
CA GLN A 159 21.90 -1.50 -18.86
C GLN A 159 21.09 -2.80 -18.76
N ASP A 160 21.58 -3.90 -19.33
CA ASP A 160 20.95 -5.21 -19.19
C ASP A 160 21.45 -5.87 -17.91
N ILE A 161 20.54 -6.32 -17.04
CA ILE A 161 20.91 -6.86 -15.73
C ILE A 161 20.59 -8.34 -15.70
N LYS A 162 21.59 -9.14 -15.33
CA LYS A 162 21.45 -10.57 -15.16
C LYS A 162 21.41 -10.93 -13.69
N PHE A 163 20.36 -11.65 -13.30
CA PHE A 163 20.23 -12.18 -11.95
C PHE A 163 20.84 -13.58 -11.86
N THR A 164 21.59 -13.82 -10.79
CA THR A 164 22.31 -15.08 -10.53
C THR A 164 22.10 -15.53 -9.08
N ASN A 165 22.44 -16.79 -8.79
CA ASN A 165 22.42 -17.43 -7.48
C ASN A 165 23.66 -18.34 -7.39
#